data_AF-A0AA36IG91-F1
#
_entry.id   AF-A0AA36IG91-F1
#
_cell.length_a   1.000
_cell.length_b   1.000
_cell.length_c   1.000
_cell.angle_alpha   90.00
_cell.angle_beta   90.00
_cell.angle_gamma   90.00
#
_symmetry.space_group_name_H-M   'P 1'
#
loop_
_entity.id
_entity.type
_entity.pdbx_description
1 polymer ?
#
loop_
_entity_poly.entity_id
_entity_poly.type
_entity_poly.pdbx_seq_one_letter_code
_entity_poly.pdbx_strand_id
1 'polypeptide(L)'
;MTTKELLLRAEDAAGSDRARCIQCLQMNGNLLARMSTTLRSDREVVLAAVCQCGAALEYATEDLRRDRSLALEAVRQNGCALEVLTAWQGDRGLVLAAVAENGNALEFAEAMLRGDRDFVLEALRQTAAAAPAVAFVAEELLKDSSFVLEAVRMNPWTIGYLPADFQRHPEIVQEAVKRNGRRWNPLHPNCKASGRTTWARRYEGAA
;
A
#
# COMPACT_ATOMS: atom_id res chain seq x y z
N MET A 1 10.69 -31.90 -8.84
CA MET A 1 9.51 -31.94 -7.96
C MET A 1 8.75 -30.66 -8.15
N THR A 2 7.48 -30.75 -8.53
CA THR A 2 6.61 -29.57 -8.64
C THR A 2 6.04 -29.23 -7.26
N THR A 3 5.72 -27.96 -7.02
CA THR A 3 5.03 -27.50 -5.80
C THR A 3 3.72 -28.25 -5.53
N LYS A 4 3.08 -28.75 -6.58
CA LYS A 4 1.86 -29.58 -6.51
C LYS A 4 2.12 -30.98 -5.93
N GLU A 5 3.26 -31.59 -6.26
CA GLU A 5 3.68 -32.88 -5.71
C GLU A 5 4.13 -32.77 -4.25
N LEU A 6 4.74 -31.65 -3.86
CA LEU A 6 5.12 -31.38 -2.47
C LEU A 6 3.89 -31.20 -1.58
N LEU A 7 2.83 -30.55 -2.09
CA LEU A 7 1.60 -30.29 -1.35
C LEU A 7 0.76 -31.55 -1.15
N LEU A 8 0.60 -32.38 -2.20
CA LEU A 8 -0.11 -33.66 -2.09
C LEU A 8 0.55 -34.60 -1.08
N ARG A 9 1.89 -34.64 -1.04
CA ARG A 9 2.64 -35.48 -0.09
C ARG A 9 2.63 -34.97 1.35
N ALA A 10 2.27 -33.70 1.55
CA ALA A 10 2.24 -33.05 2.86
C ALA A 10 0.83 -33.05 3.51
N GLU A 11 -0.18 -33.63 2.85
CA GLU A 11 -1.52 -33.81 3.44
C GLU A 11 -1.72 -35.22 4.03
N ASP A 12 -0.81 -36.17 3.77
CA ASP A 12 -0.98 -37.60 4.08
C ASP A 12 -0.41 -38.06 5.46
N ALA A 13 0.25 -37.22 6.28
CA ALA A 13 0.93 -37.64 7.52
C ALA A 13 0.93 -36.59 8.67
N ALA A 14 -0.13 -36.59 9.46
CA ALA A 14 -0.54 -35.63 10.52
C ALA A 14 0.47 -35.13 11.59
N GLY A 15 1.74 -35.52 11.59
CA GLY A 15 2.77 -35.01 12.52
C GLY A 15 4.10 -34.59 11.88
N SER A 16 4.46 -35.16 10.73
CA SER A 16 5.66 -34.79 9.96
C SER A 16 5.39 -33.67 8.94
N ASP A 17 4.13 -33.29 8.79
CA ASP A 17 3.65 -32.39 7.73
C ASP A 17 3.77 -30.92 8.07
N ARG A 18 3.67 -30.54 9.35
CA ARG A 18 3.73 -29.13 9.76
C ARG A 18 5.04 -28.43 9.38
N ALA A 19 6.17 -29.06 9.69
CA ALA A 19 7.50 -28.53 9.37
C ALA A 19 7.74 -28.46 7.86
N ARG A 20 7.23 -29.45 7.10
CA ARG A 20 7.30 -29.45 5.63
C ARG A 20 6.40 -28.39 5.01
N CYS A 21 5.21 -28.18 5.56
CA CYS A 21 4.30 -27.11 5.16
C CYS A 21 4.95 -25.74 5.37
N ILE A 22 5.55 -25.49 6.53
CA ILE A 22 6.30 -24.25 6.79
C ILE A 22 7.44 -24.09 5.76
N GLN A 23 8.20 -25.15 5.48
CA GLN A 23 9.27 -25.10 4.48
C GLN A 23 8.74 -24.80 3.06
N CYS A 24 7.57 -25.30 2.70
CA CYS A 24 6.92 -24.96 1.43
C CYS A 24 6.46 -23.51 1.38
N LEU A 25 5.91 -23.00 2.49
CA LEU A 25 5.45 -21.60 2.61
C LEU A 25 6.62 -20.61 2.55
N GLN A 26 7.79 -20.99 3.09
CA GLN A 26 9.02 -20.21 2.93
C GLN A 26 9.47 -20.07 1.48
N MET A 27 9.12 -21.01 0.60
CA MET A 27 9.38 -20.87 -0.84
C MET A 27 8.27 -20.09 -1.55
N ASN A 28 7.01 -20.24 -1.11
CA ASN A 28 5.87 -19.55 -1.69
C ASN A 28 4.70 -19.45 -0.69
N GLY A 29 4.53 -18.26 -0.10
CA GLY A 29 3.47 -17.99 0.89
C GLY A 29 2.04 -18.17 0.36
N ASN A 30 1.82 -18.02 -0.97
CA ASN A 30 0.49 -18.20 -1.58
C ASN A 30 0.02 -19.67 -1.56
N LEU A 31 0.90 -20.62 -1.23
CA LEU A 31 0.50 -22.02 -1.04
C LEU A 31 -0.47 -22.20 0.14
N LEU A 32 -0.54 -21.24 1.06
CA LEU A 32 -1.51 -21.25 2.15
C LEU A 32 -2.94 -21.40 1.64
N ALA A 33 -3.27 -20.83 0.48
CA ALA A 33 -4.58 -20.94 -0.17
C ALA A 33 -5.02 -22.39 -0.45
N ARG A 34 -4.06 -23.30 -0.62
CA ARG A 34 -4.27 -24.71 -0.97
C ARG A 34 -4.26 -25.62 0.25
N MET A 35 -3.90 -25.11 1.42
CA MET A 35 -3.81 -25.90 2.65
C MET A 35 -5.20 -26.11 3.27
N SER A 36 -5.31 -27.18 4.06
CA SER A 36 -6.49 -27.48 4.86
C SER A 36 -6.86 -26.31 5.78
N THR A 37 -8.13 -26.22 6.15
CA THR A 37 -8.63 -25.20 7.07
C THR A 37 -7.94 -25.25 8.44
N THR A 38 -7.52 -26.44 8.90
CA THR A 38 -6.79 -26.60 10.16
C THR A 38 -5.43 -25.90 10.12
N LEU A 39 -4.69 -25.99 9.01
CA LEU A 39 -3.41 -25.30 8.83
C LEU A 39 -3.59 -23.79 8.61
N ARG A 40 -4.66 -23.37 7.95
CA ARG A 40 -5.01 -21.94 7.78
C ARG A 40 -5.49 -21.27 9.07
N SER A 41 -5.76 -22.07 10.11
CA SER A 41 -6.03 -21.61 11.48
C SER A 41 -4.80 -21.73 12.41
N ASP A 42 -3.70 -22.33 11.96
CA ASP A 42 -2.47 -22.39 12.76
C ASP A 42 -1.69 -21.09 12.59
N ARG A 43 -1.62 -20.32 13.67
CA ARG A 43 -0.98 -19.00 13.69
C ARG A 43 0.48 -19.02 13.21
N GLU A 44 1.25 -20.03 13.57
CA GLU A 44 2.67 -20.11 13.17
C GLU A 44 2.82 -20.49 11.69
N VAL A 45 1.95 -21.34 11.17
CA VAL A 45 1.90 -21.68 9.74
C VAL A 45 1.51 -20.44 8.92
N VAL A 46 0.49 -19.72 9.35
CA VAL A 46 0.07 -18.45 8.73
C VAL A 46 1.17 -17.41 8.81
N LEU A 47 1.83 -17.25 9.96
CA LEU A 47 2.96 -16.33 10.12
C LEU A 47 4.08 -16.65 9.13
N ALA A 48 4.46 -17.92 8.97
CA ALA A 48 5.47 -18.32 8.00
C ALA A 48 5.08 -17.96 6.55
N ALA A 49 3.79 -18.09 6.21
CA ALA A 49 3.27 -17.67 4.91
C ALA A 49 3.33 -16.15 4.72
N VAL A 50 2.92 -15.39 5.74
CA VAL A 50 2.88 -13.92 5.74
C VAL A 50 4.28 -13.32 5.65
N CYS A 51 5.25 -13.88 6.38
CA CYS A 51 6.64 -13.46 6.30
C CYS A 51 7.22 -13.62 4.88
N GLN A 52 6.72 -14.58 4.09
CA GLN A 52 7.15 -14.77 2.71
C GLN A 52 6.33 -13.92 1.71
N CYS A 53 5.04 -13.70 1.99
CA CYS A 53 4.14 -12.92 1.16
C CYS A 53 3.06 -12.29 2.05
N GLY A 54 3.09 -10.97 2.26
CA GLY A 54 2.12 -10.29 3.13
C GLY A 54 0.65 -10.53 2.74
N ALA A 55 0.37 -10.65 1.44
CA ALA A 55 -0.97 -10.95 0.92
C ALA A 55 -1.47 -12.37 1.27
N ALA A 56 -0.60 -13.28 1.71
CA ALA A 56 -1.02 -14.63 2.11
C ALA A 56 -1.98 -14.63 3.31
N LEU A 57 -2.00 -13.56 4.12
CA LEU A 57 -2.94 -13.41 5.24
C LEU A 57 -4.41 -13.49 4.81
N GLU A 58 -4.73 -13.15 3.55
CA GLU A 58 -6.08 -13.28 2.98
C GLU A 58 -6.62 -14.72 3.08
N TYR A 59 -5.75 -15.72 2.96
CA TYR A 59 -6.15 -17.12 2.98
C TYR A 59 -6.35 -17.68 4.39
N ALA A 60 -5.88 -16.98 5.42
CA ALA A 60 -6.07 -17.39 6.80
C ALA A 60 -7.55 -17.30 7.23
N THR A 61 -7.88 -17.95 8.34
CA THR A 61 -9.22 -17.82 8.91
C THR A 61 -9.50 -16.41 9.41
N GLU A 62 -10.77 -16.01 9.41
CA GLU A 62 -11.24 -14.67 9.82
C GLU A 62 -10.61 -14.20 11.15
N ASP A 63 -10.49 -15.11 12.11
CA ASP A 63 -9.92 -14.82 13.43
C ASP A 63 -8.45 -14.39 13.32
N LEU A 64 -7.65 -15.07 12.48
CA LEU A 64 -6.26 -14.72 12.25
C LEU A 64 -6.10 -13.50 11.34
N ARG A 65 -7.04 -13.23 10.43
CA ARG A 65 -7.03 -11.97 9.64
C ARG A 65 -7.28 -10.74 10.52
N ARG A 66 -7.94 -10.93 11.66
CA ARG A 66 -8.13 -9.92 12.72
C ARG A 66 -7.04 -9.95 13.80
N ASP A 67 -5.98 -10.73 13.64
CA ASP A 67 -4.79 -10.63 14.49
C ASP A 67 -3.96 -9.41 14.06
N ARG A 68 -3.92 -8.39 14.94
CA ARG A 68 -3.16 -7.15 14.71
C ARG A 68 -1.69 -7.41 14.42
N SER A 69 -1.07 -8.38 15.11
CA SER A 69 0.34 -8.70 14.95
C SER A 69 0.62 -9.30 13.58
N LEU A 70 -0.25 -10.20 13.09
CA LEU A 70 -0.12 -10.75 11.74
C LEU A 70 -0.37 -9.68 10.67
N ALA A 71 -1.38 -8.84 10.87
CA ALA A 71 -1.69 -7.75 9.95
C ALA A 71 -0.53 -6.74 9.85
N LEU A 72 0.13 -6.43 10.98
CA LEU A 72 1.29 -5.55 11.00
C LEU A 72 2.51 -6.17 10.29
N GLU A 73 2.72 -7.48 10.45
CA GLU A 73 3.77 -8.19 9.70
C GLU A 73 3.47 -8.21 8.19
N ALA A 74 2.21 -8.43 7.81
CA ALA A 74 1.78 -8.43 6.41
C ALA A 74 2.07 -7.09 5.72
N VAL A 75 1.72 -5.96 6.35
CA VAL A 75 1.97 -4.62 5.78
C VAL A 75 3.45 -4.24 5.79
N ARG A 76 4.24 -4.78 6.72
CA ARG A 76 5.69 -4.60 6.72
C ARG A 76 6.38 -5.31 5.57
N GLN A 77 5.86 -6.46 5.14
CA GLN A 77 6.39 -7.18 3.99
C GLN A 77 5.92 -6.58 2.66
N ASN A 78 4.70 -6.06 2.61
CA ASN A 78 4.14 -5.38 1.46
C ASN A 78 3.02 -4.44 1.91
N GLY A 79 3.23 -3.13 1.82
CA GLY A 79 2.25 -2.11 2.22
C GLY A 79 0.93 -2.21 1.46
N CYS A 80 0.93 -2.73 0.23
CA CYS A 80 -0.30 -3.00 -0.52
C CYS A 80 -1.11 -4.18 0.03
N ALA A 81 -0.59 -4.96 0.99
CA ALA A 81 -1.37 -5.99 1.68
C ALA A 81 -2.58 -5.39 2.44
N LEU A 82 -2.61 -4.07 2.67
CA LEU A 82 -3.77 -3.37 3.20
C LEU A 82 -5.04 -3.55 2.33
N GLU A 83 -4.89 -3.82 1.03
CA GLU A 83 -6.00 -4.10 0.10
C GLU A 83 -6.87 -5.28 0.59
N VAL A 84 -6.23 -6.37 1.01
CA VAL A 84 -6.91 -7.59 1.46
C VAL A 84 -7.32 -7.52 2.93
N LEU A 85 -6.70 -6.62 3.70
CA LEU A 85 -6.93 -6.39 5.13
C LEU A 85 -8.03 -5.35 5.37
N THR A 86 -9.21 -5.60 4.80
CA THR A 86 -10.39 -4.71 4.87
C THR A 86 -10.76 -4.30 6.30
N ALA A 87 -10.62 -5.20 7.28
CA ALA A 87 -10.89 -4.90 8.69
C ALA A 87 -9.93 -3.86 9.31
N TRP A 88 -8.78 -3.59 8.66
CA TRP A 88 -7.72 -2.71 9.16
C TRP A 88 -7.57 -1.41 8.39
N GLN A 89 -8.37 -1.21 7.33
CA GLN A 89 -8.31 -0.02 6.48
C GLN A 89 -8.66 1.29 7.21
N GLY A 90 -9.37 1.19 8.35
CA GLY A 90 -9.64 2.31 9.26
C GLY A 90 -8.66 2.44 10.43
N ASP A 91 -7.72 1.50 10.62
CA ASP A 91 -6.75 1.58 11.72
C ASP A 91 -5.61 2.53 11.36
N ARG A 92 -5.64 3.73 11.95
CA ARG A 92 -4.64 4.79 11.72
C ARG A 92 -3.19 4.28 11.81
N GLY A 93 -2.89 3.46 12.81
CA GLY A 93 -1.51 2.99 13.05
C GLY A 93 -1.05 1.98 12.01
N LEU A 94 -1.93 1.06 11.61
CA LEU A 94 -1.62 0.05 10.61
C LEU A 94 -1.53 0.66 9.20
N VAL A 95 -2.42 1.60 8.87
CA VAL A 95 -2.35 2.33 7.60
C VAL A 95 -1.07 3.16 7.53
N LEU A 96 -0.64 3.84 8.60
CA LEU A 96 0.64 4.55 8.62
C LEU A 96 1.83 3.60 8.40
N ALA A 97 1.82 2.42 9.04
CA ALA A 97 2.85 1.42 8.81
C ALA A 97 2.88 0.93 7.35
N ALA A 98 1.72 0.74 6.73
CA ALA A 98 1.59 0.36 5.34
C ALA A 98 2.10 1.46 4.39
N VAL A 99 1.72 2.72 4.66
CA VAL A 99 2.16 3.89 3.89
C VAL A 99 3.67 4.11 4.01
N ALA A 100 4.23 3.90 5.20
CA ALA A 100 5.68 4.02 5.42
C ALA A 100 6.48 3.00 4.61
N GLU A 101 5.94 1.79 4.40
CA GLU A 101 6.52 0.78 3.52
C GLU A 101 6.31 1.15 2.04
N ASN A 102 5.06 1.43 1.65
CA ASN A 102 4.70 1.83 0.30
C ASN A 102 3.64 2.92 0.32
N GLY A 103 4.00 4.12 -0.16
CA GLY A 103 3.10 5.28 -0.16
C GLY A 103 1.79 5.09 -0.95
N ASN A 104 1.74 4.13 -1.88
CA ASN A 104 0.51 3.79 -2.60
C ASN A 104 -0.51 3.06 -1.72
N ALA A 105 -0.11 2.52 -0.57
CA ALA A 105 -1.01 1.87 0.37
C ALA A 105 -2.11 2.82 0.87
N LEU A 106 -1.90 4.14 0.78
CA LEU A 106 -2.92 5.14 1.10
C LEU A 106 -4.19 4.97 0.26
N GLU A 107 -4.11 4.41 -0.96
CA GLU A 107 -5.28 4.11 -1.81
C GLU A 107 -6.32 3.22 -1.11
N PHE A 108 -5.84 2.26 -0.31
CA PHE A 108 -6.67 1.26 0.37
C PHE A 108 -7.19 1.73 1.74
N ALA A 109 -6.77 2.90 2.21
CA ALA A 109 -7.26 3.45 3.46
C ALA A 109 -8.73 3.88 3.35
N GLU A 110 -9.45 3.79 4.46
CA GLU A 110 -10.83 4.30 4.53
C GLU A 110 -10.92 5.78 4.15
N ALA A 111 -12.01 6.15 3.50
CA ALA A 111 -12.21 7.52 3.01
C ALA A 111 -12.10 8.58 4.13
N MET A 112 -12.52 8.24 5.35
CA MET A 112 -12.39 9.13 6.51
C MET A 112 -10.92 9.45 6.83
N LEU A 113 -10.01 8.46 6.76
CA LEU A 113 -8.58 8.69 6.95
C LEU A 113 -7.97 9.46 5.79
N ARG A 114 -8.38 9.19 4.55
CA ARG A 114 -7.91 9.92 3.36
C ARG A 114 -8.38 11.38 3.32
N GLY A 115 -9.42 11.73 4.07
CA GLY A 115 -9.90 13.10 4.27
C GLY A 115 -9.39 13.78 5.54
N ASP A 116 -8.67 13.06 6.42
CA ASP A 116 -8.06 13.64 7.61
C ASP A 116 -6.75 14.34 7.24
N ARG A 117 -6.76 15.68 7.31
CA ARG A 117 -5.60 16.53 7.00
C ARG A 117 -4.35 16.11 7.77
N ASP A 118 -4.46 15.93 9.08
CA ASP A 118 -3.31 15.67 9.95
C ASP A 118 -2.76 14.26 9.69
N PHE A 119 -3.66 13.30 9.43
CA PHE A 119 -3.26 11.96 9.02
C PHE A 119 -2.50 11.97 7.70
N VAL A 120 -3.04 12.61 6.68
CA VAL A 120 -2.45 12.64 5.34
C VAL A 120 -1.10 13.36 5.36
N LEU A 121 -0.98 14.47 6.08
CA LEU A 121 0.32 15.15 6.23
C LEU A 121 1.35 14.27 6.93
N GLU A 122 0.95 13.50 7.94
CA GLU A 122 1.84 12.55 8.61
C GLU A 122 2.27 11.41 7.68
N ALA A 123 1.33 10.84 6.93
CA ALA A 123 1.58 9.85 5.88
C ALA A 123 2.60 10.37 4.84
N LEU A 124 2.40 11.61 4.35
CA LEU A 124 3.29 12.24 3.39
C LEU A 124 4.71 12.47 3.95
N ARG A 125 4.84 12.80 5.23
CA ARG A 125 6.16 12.96 5.89
C ARG A 125 6.94 11.65 5.95
N GLN A 126 6.28 10.53 6.20
CA GLN A 126 6.94 9.23 6.37
C GLN A 126 7.40 8.65 5.02
N THR A 127 6.73 9.02 3.92
CA THR A 127 7.12 8.57 2.58
C THR A 127 8.17 9.49 1.95
N ALA A 128 9.45 9.11 2.00
CA ALA A 128 10.52 9.86 1.32
C ALA A 128 10.33 9.96 -0.22
N ALA A 129 9.50 9.09 -0.80
CA ALA A 129 9.16 9.03 -2.23
C ALA A 129 7.69 9.41 -2.54
N ALA A 130 7.04 10.23 -1.69
CA ALA A 130 5.60 10.57 -1.65
C ALA A 130 4.88 11.03 -2.94
N ALA A 131 5.53 11.03 -4.11
CA ALA A 131 4.97 11.55 -5.34
C ALA A 131 3.58 10.93 -5.70
N PRO A 132 3.34 9.61 -5.58
CA PRO A 132 2.03 9.05 -5.91
C PRO A 132 0.99 9.09 -4.77
N ALA A 133 1.39 9.24 -3.50
CA ALA A 133 0.46 9.17 -2.37
C ALA A 133 -0.58 10.32 -2.37
N VAL A 134 -0.16 11.52 -2.79
CA VAL A 134 -1.05 12.70 -2.89
C VAL A 134 -2.23 12.46 -3.85
N ALA A 135 -2.07 11.58 -4.85
CA ALA A 135 -3.12 11.28 -5.82
C ALA A 135 -4.33 10.54 -5.20
N PHE A 136 -4.17 9.93 -4.01
CA PHE A 136 -5.23 9.15 -3.35
C PHE A 136 -5.95 9.91 -2.23
N VAL A 137 -5.50 11.13 -1.92
CA VAL A 137 -6.08 12.02 -0.92
C VAL A 137 -7.48 12.48 -1.35
N ALA A 138 -8.36 12.73 -0.37
CA ALA A 138 -9.69 13.26 -0.64
C ALA A 138 -9.63 14.58 -1.43
N GLU A 139 -10.54 14.74 -2.40
CA GLU A 139 -10.57 15.89 -3.31
C GLU A 139 -10.76 17.22 -2.55
N GLU A 140 -11.49 17.17 -1.44
CA GLU A 140 -11.74 18.31 -0.57
C GLU A 140 -10.44 18.89 0.00
N LEU A 141 -9.49 18.04 0.39
CA LEU A 141 -8.17 18.48 0.84
C LEU A 141 -7.31 18.99 -0.31
N LEU A 142 -7.44 18.40 -1.49
CA LEU A 142 -6.72 18.87 -2.69
C LEU A 142 -7.19 20.24 -3.16
N LYS A 143 -8.43 20.65 -2.85
CA LYS A 143 -8.94 22.01 -3.09
C LYS A 143 -8.37 23.05 -2.12
N ASP A 144 -7.87 22.62 -0.97
CA ASP A 144 -7.28 23.51 0.02
C ASP A 144 -5.82 23.86 -0.36
N SER A 145 -5.63 25.10 -0.83
CA SER A 145 -4.31 25.63 -1.18
C SER A 145 -3.30 25.56 -0.03
N SER A 146 -3.74 25.63 1.23
CA SER A 146 -2.84 25.54 2.39
C SER A 146 -2.25 24.14 2.54
N PHE A 147 -3.09 23.11 2.38
CA PHE A 147 -2.68 21.71 2.40
C PHE A 147 -1.73 21.41 1.22
N VAL A 148 -2.10 21.86 0.02
CA VAL A 148 -1.29 21.68 -1.18
C VAL A 148 0.10 22.33 -1.02
N LEU A 149 0.16 23.53 -0.46
CA LEU A 149 1.42 24.23 -0.20
C LEU A 149 2.29 23.46 0.79
N GLU A 150 1.71 22.88 1.85
CA GLU A 150 2.43 22.02 2.80
C GLU A 150 2.95 20.73 2.15
N ALA A 151 2.13 20.06 1.34
CA ALA A 151 2.54 18.86 0.62
C ALA A 151 3.69 19.14 -0.37
N VAL A 152 3.61 20.24 -1.12
CA VAL A 152 4.66 20.68 -2.06
C VAL A 152 5.93 21.11 -1.32
N ARG A 153 5.78 21.71 -0.13
CA ARG A 153 6.91 21.99 0.75
C ARG A 153 7.62 20.69 1.14
N MET A 154 6.90 19.66 1.56
CA MET A 154 7.51 18.38 1.96
C MET A 154 8.20 17.70 0.77
N ASN A 155 7.53 17.62 -0.38
CA ASN A 155 8.10 17.05 -1.59
C ASN A 155 7.68 17.85 -2.83
N PRO A 156 8.60 18.65 -3.43
CA PRO A 156 8.30 19.45 -4.62
C PRO A 156 7.81 18.67 -5.84
N TRP A 157 8.08 17.37 -5.93
CA TRP A 157 7.64 16.54 -7.06
C TRP A 157 6.14 16.20 -7.02
N THR A 158 5.48 16.38 -5.88
CA THR A 158 4.03 16.17 -5.72
C THR A 158 3.20 17.05 -6.64
N ILE A 159 3.75 18.20 -7.07
CA ILE A 159 3.06 19.12 -7.99
C ILE A 159 2.64 18.42 -9.30
N GLY A 160 3.38 17.43 -9.79
CA GLY A 160 3.04 16.70 -11.02
C GLY A 160 1.78 15.82 -10.91
N TYR A 161 1.33 15.53 -9.69
CA TYR A 161 0.16 14.69 -9.41
C TYR A 161 -1.07 15.52 -9.01
N LEU A 162 -0.91 16.83 -8.85
CA LEU A 162 -2.00 17.75 -8.55
C LEU A 162 -2.76 18.14 -9.82
N PRO A 163 -4.02 18.60 -9.70
CA PRO A 163 -4.76 19.19 -10.81
C PRO A 163 -3.99 20.32 -11.51
N ALA A 164 -4.24 20.50 -12.81
CA ALA A 164 -3.50 21.44 -13.67
C ALA A 164 -3.52 22.89 -13.16
N ASP A 165 -4.57 23.29 -12.44
CA ASP A 165 -4.70 24.62 -11.85
C ASP A 165 -3.59 24.89 -10.82
N PHE A 166 -3.26 23.92 -9.98
CA PHE A 166 -2.19 24.02 -8.98
C PHE A 166 -0.80 23.95 -9.61
N GLN A 167 -0.66 23.23 -10.73
CA GLN A 167 0.59 23.18 -11.50
C GLN A 167 0.96 24.54 -12.12
N ARG A 168 -0.01 25.44 -12.29
CA ARG A 168 0.17 26.79 -12.84
C ARG A 168 0.09 27.88 -11.76
N HIS A 169 -0.22 27.53 -10.52
CA HIS A 169 -0.39 28.49 -9.44
C HIS A 169 0.97 29.11 -9.07
N PRO A 170 1.14 30.45 -9.19
CA PRO A 170 2.45 31.10 -9.08
C PRO A 170 3.19 30.79 -7.77
N GLU A 171 2.48 30.82 -6.63
CA GLU A 171 3.09 30.60 -5.31
C GLU A 171 3.54 29.14 -5.11
N ILE A 172 2.77 28.17 -5.59
CA ILE A 172 3.06 26.74 -5.44
C ILE A 172 4.26 26.37 -6.32
N VAL A 173 4.27 26.88 -7.55
CA VAL A 173 5.38 26.70 -8.49
C VAL A 173 6.65 27.36 -7.96
N GLN A 174 6.58 28.59 -7.44
CA GLN A 174 7.74 29.28 -6.86
C GLN A 174 8.32 28.50 -5.68
N GLU A 175 7.49 27.99 -4.77
CA GLU A 175 7.95 27.21 -3.62
C GLU A 175 8.60 25.89 -4.06
N ALA A 176 8.00 25.17 -5.02
CA ALA A 176 8.57 23.95 -5.59
C ALA A 176 9.94 24.20 -6.25
N VAL A 177 10.08 25.29 -7.01
CA VAL A 177 11.33 25.65 -7.71
C VAL A 177 12.41 26.09 -6.72
N LYS A 178 12.05 26.85 -5.68
CA LYS A 178 12.98 27.35 -4.65
C LYS A 178 13.67 26.21 -3.91
N ARG A 179 12.92 25.14 -3.59
CA ARG A 179 13.45 24.00 -2.83
C ARG A 179 14.23 22.99 -3.68
N ASN A 180 13.89 22.85 -4.97
CA ASN A 180 14.42 21.80 -5.84
C ASN A 180 15.45 22.29 -6.88
N GLY A 181 15.82 23.58 -6.86
CA GLY A 181 16.92 24.19 -7.62
C GLY A 181 17.01 23.81 -9.11
N ARG A 182 16.49 24.65 -10.02
CA ARG A 182 16.58 24.51 -11.51
C ARG A 182 16.21 23.14 -12.13
N ARG A 183 15.80 22.13 -11.37
CA ARG A 183 15.51 20.76 -11.84
C ARG A 183 14.03 20.45 -12.03
N TRP A 184 13.13 21.32 -11.56
CA TRP A 184 11.72 21.22 -11.92
C TRP A 184 11.56 21.66 -13.38
N ASN A 185 11.42 20.66 -14.25
CA ASN A 185 11.08 20.84 -15.65
C ASN A 185 9.69 20.22 -15.85
N PRO A 186 8.67 20.98 -16.28
CA PRO A 186 7.36 20.41 -16.58
C PRO A 186 7.40 19.35 -17.69
N LEU A 187 8.53 19.21 -18.40
CA LEU A 187 8.80 18.17 -19.40
C LEU A 187 9.59 16.96 -18.86
N HIS A 188 9.91 16.91 -17.56
CA HIS A 188 10.65 15.80 -16.95
C HIS A 188 9.84 14.50 -17.07
N PRO A 189 10.47 13.33 -17.33
CA PRO A 189 9.76 12.06 -17.55
C PRO A 189 8.83 11.65 -16.41
N ASN A 190 9.15 12.02 -15.16
CA ASN A 190 8.30 11.79 -13.99
C ASN A 190 7.21 12.86 -13.76
N CYS A 191 7.24 13.99 -14.49
CA CYS A 191 6.20 15.02 -14.48
C CYS A 191 5.19 14.83 -15.61
N LYS A 192 5.55 14.13 -16.68
CA LYS A 192 4.55 13.53 -17.56
C LYS A 192 3.88 12.43 -16.75
N ALA A 193 2.68 12.74 -16.26
CA ALA A 193 1.73 11.77 -15.77
C ALA A 193 1.94 10.43 -16.48
N SER A 194 2.38 9.43 -15.71
CA SER A 194 2.19 8.06 -16.10
C SER A 194 0.69 7.91 -16.33
N GLY A 195 0.27 7.91 -17.60
CA GLY A 195 -1.09 7.61 -18.04
C GLY A 195 -1.49 6.15 -17.76
N ARG A 196 -1.21 5.66 -16.55
CA ARG A 196 -1.45 4.30 -16.08
C ARG A 196 -1.70 4.25 -14.56
N THR A 197 -2.30 5.29 -13.98
CA THR A 197 -3.09 5.06 -12.76
C THR A 197 -4.54 4.87 -13.20
N THR A 198 -5.20 3.89 -12.61
CA THR A 198 -6.60 3.47 -12.86
C THR A 198 -7.61 4.64 -12.86
N TRP A 199 -7.24 5.76 -12.26
CA TRP A 199 -7.97 7.02 -12.27
C TRP A 199 -8.13 7.65 -13.68
N ALA A 200 -7.10 7.63 -14.54
CA ALA A 200 -7.14 8.26 -15.87
C ALA A 200 -8.17 7.61 -16.81
N ARG A 201 -8.39 6.29 -16.72
CA ARG A 201 -9.37 5.60 -17.57
C ARG A 201 -10.83 5.88 -17.22
N ARG A 202 -11.12 6.34 -16.00
CA ARG A 202 -12.52 6.51 -15.55
C ARG A 202 -13.15 7.82 -16.02
N TYR A 203 -12.34 8.80 -16.45
CA TYR A 203 -12.80 10.14 -16.81
C TYR A 203 -12.42 10.62 -18.21
N GLU A 204 -11.64 9.85 -18.99
CA GLU A 204 -11.40 10.13 -20.42
C GLU A 204 -12.58 9.76 -21.34
N GLY A 205 -13.70 9.28 -20.78
CA GLY A 205 -14.89 8.84 -21.53
C GLY A 205 -16.11 9.76 -21.45
N ALA A 206 -15.96 11.00 -20.98
CA ALA A 206 -17.05 11.98 -20.96
C ALA A 206 -16.61 13.31 -21.57
N ALA A 207 -16.47 13.32 -22.89
CA ALA A 207 -16.50 14.50 -23.73
C ALA A 207 -17.31 14.19 -24.99
#